data_AF-A0A956DLF7-F1
#
_entry.id   AF-A0A956DLF7-F1
#
_cell.length_a   1.000
_cell.length_b   1.000
_cell.length_c   1.000
_cell.angle_alpha   90.00
_cell.angle_beta   90.00
_cell.angle_gamma   90.00
#
_symmetry.space_group_name_H-M   'P 1'
#
loop_
_entity.id
_entity.type
_entity.pdbx_description
1 polymer ?
#
loop_
_entity_poly.entity_id
_entity_poly.type
_entity_poly.pdbx_seq_one_letter_code
_entity_poly.pdbx_strand_id
1 'polypeptide(L)'
;MLVECPHCLSEVLPQPDRTCPSCRGAIDEEGAGYWSKLRVSATERLPAMCCTCGEPTDEVEKVGADSRDGAPGWARLLALVFKPSLLFRPELKATQTLFEIAMPRCADCRSDEALVPEHVNEAHRAMTFVVARSFKERVEALRPT
;
A
#
# COMPACT_ATOMS: atom_id res chain seq x y z
N MET A 1 0.38 -0.14 23.92
CA MET A 1 1.60 -0.25 23.10
C MET A 1 1.25 -1.17 21.94
N LEU A 2 1.09 -0.63 20.74
CA LEU A 2 0.91 -1.44 19.54
C LEU A 2 2.29 -1.78 18.97
N VAL A 3 2.43 -2.97 18.41
CA VAL A 3 3.64 -3.41 17.70
C VAL A 3 3.24 -3.95 16.33
N GLU A 4 4.11 -3.80 15.34
CA GLU A 4 3.90 -4.42 14.02
C GLU A 4 4.24 -5.91 14.10
N CYS A 5 3.31 -6.77 13.66
CA CYS A 5 3.57 -8.20 13.59
C CYS A 5 4.45 -8.53 12.36
N PRO A 6 5.58 -9.24 12.52
CA PRO A 6 6.50 -9.53 11.41
C PRO A 6 5.93 -10.52 10.37
N HIS A 7 4.82 -11.19 10.69
CA HIS A 7 4.20 -12.20 9.82
C HIS A 7 3.09 -11.64 8.94
N CYS A 8 2.20 -10.81 9.50
CA CYS A 8 1.05 -10.25 8.78
C CYS A 8 1.10 -8.72 8.64
N LEU A 9 2.15 -8.08 9.14
CA LEU A 9 2.40 -6.64 9.07
C LEU A 9 1.28 -5.77 9.70
N SER A 10 0.37 -6.38 10.47
CA SER A 10 -0.68 -5.64 11.19
C SER A 10 -0.13 -5.02 12.47
N GLU A 11 -0.53 -3.79 12.78
CA GLU A 11 -0.32 -3.20 14.10
C GLU A 11 -1.28 -3.86 15.10
N VAL A 12 -0.72 -4.55 16.11
CA VAL A 12 -1.48 -5.33 17.08
C VAL A 12 -1.03 -5.02 18.49
N LEU A 13 -1.92 -5.22 19.46
CA LEU A 13 -1.54 -5.38 20.86
C LEU A 13 -1.16 -6.87 21.06
N PRO A 14 0.10 -7.21 21.38
CA PRO A 14 0.50 -8.59 21.64
C PRO A 14 -0.38 -9.24 22.69
N GLN A 15 -0.67 -10.52 22.51
CA GLN A 15 -1.20 -11.33 23.61
C GLN A 15 -0.13 -11.51 24.70
N PRO A 16 -0.52 -11.87 25.95
CA PRO A 16 0.45 -12.09 27.04
C PRO A 16 1.52 -13.14 26.74
N ASP A 17 1.21 -14.10 25.86
CA ASP A 17 2.11 -15.14 25.36
C ASP A 17 2.97 -14.67 24.17
N ARG A 18 2.94 -13.37 23.84
CA ARG A 18 3.63 -12.74 22.71
C ARG A 18 3.18 -13.22 21.33
N THR A 19 1.96 -13.72 21.20
CA THR A 19 1.39 -14.07 19.90
C THR A 19 0.61 -12.91 19.28
N CYS A 20 0.56 -12.89 17.95
CA CYS A 20 -0.25 -11.94 17.18
C CYS A 20 -1.72 -12.37 17.20
N PRO A 21 -2.67 -11.51 17.62
CA PRO A 21 -4.09 -11.85 17.59
C PRO A 21 -4.67 -12.01 16.17
N SER A 22 -4.04 -11.44 15.15
CA SER A 22 -4.52 -11.48 13.77
C SER A 22 -4.12 -12.77 13.03
N CYS A 23 -2.84 -13.15 13.10
CA CYS A 23 -2.30 -14.30 12.36
C CYS A 23 -1.84 -15.47 13.26
N ARG A 24 -1.84 -15.29 14.58
CA ARG A 24 -1.36 -16.25 15.59
C ARG A 24 0.13 -16.57 15.55
N GLY A 25 0.91 -15.89 14.72
CA GLY A 25 2.38 -16.00 14.72
C GLY A 25 3.01 -15.38 15.97
N ALA A 26 4.15 -15.91 16.39
CA ALA A 26 4.95 -15.34 17.47
C ALA A 26 5.52 -13.98 17.04
N ILE A 27 5.45 -12.97 17.91
CA ILE A 27 5.86 -11.60 17.59
C ILE A 27 7.37 -11.41 17.71
N ASP A 28 8.02 -12.16 18.58
CA ASP A 28 9.45 -12.09 18.86
C ASP A 28 10.33 -12.95 17.96
N GLU A 29 9.73 -13.78 17.12
CA GLU A 29 10.45 -14.40 16.02
C GLU A 29 10.70 -13.34 14.94
N GLU A 30 11.97 -13.13 14.58
CA GLU A 30 12.34 -12.42 13.36
C GLU A 30 11.70 -13.18 12.19
N GLY A 31 10.50 -12.76 11.83
CA GLY A 31 9.76 -13.41 10.76
C GLY A 31 10.65 -13.39 9.53
N ALA A 32 10.94 -14.56 8.97
CA ALA A 32 11.49 -14.73 7.62
C ALA A 32 10.46 -14.30 6.55
N GLY A 33 9.63 -13.29 6.86
CA GLY A 33 8.58 -12.78 6.01
C GLY A 33 9.19 -12.17 4.76
N TYR A 34 8.75 -12.67 3.62
CA TYR A 34 9.14 -12.15 2.32
C TYR A 34 8.72 -10.68 2.13
N TRP A 35 7.73 -10.21 2.88
CA TRP A 35 7.12 -8.88 2.78
C TRP A 35 7.57 -7.92 3.89
N SER A 36 7.55 -6.62 3.61
CA SER A 36 7.77 -5.55 4.58
C SER A 36 7.05 -4.27 4.18
N LYS A 37 6.72 -3.42 5.17
CA LYS A 37 6.22 -2.06 4.90
C LYS A 37 7.36 -1.14 4.51
N LEU A 38 7.15 -0.41 3.43
CA LEU A 38 8.03 0.64 2.95
C LEU A 38 7.22 1.92 2.72
N ARG A 39 7.62 2.98 3.41
CA ARG A 39 7.17 4.34 3.11
C ARG A 39 8.01 4.90 1.98
N VAL A 40 7.35 5.31 0.90
CA VAL A 40 7.96 5.90 -0.30
C VAL A 40 7.48 7.34 -0.46
N SER A 41 8.38 8.27 -0.76
CA SER A 41 8.01 9.65 -1.12
C SER A 41 7.96 9.85 -2.64
N ALA A 42 7.17 10.82 -3.11
CA ALA A 42 6.99 11.10 -4.54
C ALA A 42 8.29 11.47 -5.28
N THR A 43 9.32 11.92 -4.56
CA THR A 43 10.63 12.32 -5.11
C THR A 43 11.72 11.28 -4.90
N GLU A 44 11.38 10.14 -4.32
CA GLU A 44 12.34 9.12 -3.95
C GLU A 44 12.88 8.36 -5.17
N ARG A 45 14.17 8.01 -5.13
CA ARG A 45 14.76 7.12 -6.13
C ARG A 45 14.50 5.68 -5.72
N LEU A 46 13.92 4.91 -6.64
CA LEU A 46 13.62 3.50 -6.44
C LEU A 46 14.55 2.63 -7.30
N PRO A 47 14.91 1.42 -6.84
CA PRO A 47 15.73 0.49 -7.63
C PRO A 47 14.94 -0.07 -8.81
N ALA A 48 15.64 -0.42 -9.90
CA ALA A 48 15.07 -1.06 -11.09
C ALA A 48 14.75 -2.55 -10.85
N MET A 49 13.85 -2.83 -9.91
CA MET A 49 13.37 -4.16 -9.58
C MET A 49 11.92 -4.09 -9.10
N CYS A 50 11.15 -5.14 -9.35
CA CYS A 50 9.74 -5.22 -9.01
C CYS A 50 9.55 -5.14 -7.50
N CYS A 51 8.72 -4.21 -7.04
CA CYS A 51 8.42 -4.05 -5.62
C CYS A 51 7.63 -5.23 -5.03
N THR A 52 7.04 -6.08 -5.87
CA THR A 52 6.27 -7.26 -5.46
C THR A 52 7.12 -8.53 -5.42
N CYS A 53 7.73 -8.94 -6.54
CA CYS A 53 8.48 -10.20 -6.64
C CYS A 53 10.02 -10.06 -6.52
N GLY A 54 10.54 -8.83 -6.53
CA GLY A 54 11.98 -8.56 -6.46
C GLY A 54 12.77 -8.86 -7.75
N GLU A 55 12.13 -9.29 -8.84
CA GLU A 55 12.81 -9.48 -10.12
C GLU A 55 13.21 -8.14 -10.77
N PRO A 56 14.30 -8.06 -11.55
CA PRO A 56 14.66 -6.84 -12.27
C PRO A 56 13.54 -6.35 -13.20
N THR A 57 13.26 -5.05 -13.20
CA THR A 57 12.27 -4.44 -14.11
C THR A 57 12.56 -2.95 -14.30
N ASP A 58 12.34 -2.48 -15.53
CA ASP A 58 12.32 -1.04 -15.86
C ASP A 58 10.88 -0.51 -15.99
N GLU A 59 9.88 -1.38 -15.87
CA GLU A 59 8.47 -0.99 -15.88
C GLU A 59 8.07 -0.31 -14.58
N VAL A 60 7.27 0.75 -14.71
CA VAL A 60 6.74 1.53 -13.58
C VAL A 60 5.21 1.60 -13.64
N GLU A 61 4.58 1.38 -12.50
CA GLU A 61 3.15 1.59 -12.26
C GLU A 61 2.98 2.89 -11.46
N LYS A 62 2.12 3.80 -11.92
CA LYS A 62 1.82 5.03 -11.20
C LYS A 62 0.68 4.78 -10.23
N VAL A 63 0.94 4.99 -8.94
CA VAL A 63 -0.05 4.88 -7.88
C VAL A 63 -0.39 6.28 -7.37
N GLY A 64 -1.66 6.66 -7.48
CA GLY A 64 -2.18 7.96 -7.05
C GLY A 64 -2.86 7.89 -5.69
N ALA A 65 -2.76 8.97 -4.92
CA ALA A 65 -3.60 9.19 -3.73
C ALA A 65 -4.84 9.98 -4.14
N ASP A 66 -6.01 9.34 -4.10
CA ASP A 66 -7.27 10.03 -4.24
C ASP A 66 -7.73 10.54 -2.87
N SER A 67 -8.00 11.84 -2.77
CA SER A 67 -8.38 12.59 -1.57
C SER A 67 -9.75 12.17 -0.96
N ARG A 68 -10.29 10.99 -1.24
CA ARG A 68 -11.67 10.59 -0.85
C ARG A 68 -11.81 9.44 0.14
N ASP A 69 -10.73 8.78 0.54
CA ASP A 69 -10.87 7.59 1.40
C ASP A 69 -10.92 7.93 2.90
N GLY A 70 -12.02 8.60 3.27
CA GLY A 70 -12.59 8.59 4.61
C GLY A 70 -13.86 7.72 4.71
N ALA A 71 -14.10 6.81 3.75
CA ALA A 71 -15.30 5.97 3.74
C ALA A 71 -14.95 4.46 3.64
N PRO A 72 -15.37 3.63 4.60
CA PRO A 72 -15.14 2.19 4.55
C PRO A 72 -15.86 1.52 3.36
N GLY A 73 -15.18 0.57 2.72
CA GLY A 73 -15.53 -0.03 1.42
C GLY A 73 -16.89 -0.75 1.27
N TRP A 74 -17.73 -0.80 2.31
CA TRP A 74 -19.07 -1.36 2.22
C TRP A 74 -20.12 -0.39 1.63
N ALA A 75 -19.83 0.91 1.55
CA ALA A 75 -20.79 1.92 1.06
C ALA A 75 -21.08 1.84 -0.46
N ARG A 76 -20.25 1.15 -1.26
CA ARG A 76 -20.46 1.00 -2.71
C ARG A 76 -21.59 0.02 -3.08
N LEU A 77 -22.04 -0.82 -2.15
CA LEU A 77 -23.04 -1.86 -2.44
C LEU A 77 -24.50 -1.37 -2.35
N LEU A 78 -24.77 -0.19 -1.79
CA LEU A 78 -26.15 0.33 -1.62
C LEU A 78 -26.64 1.25 -2.74
N ALA A 79 -25.81 1.60 -3.72
CA ALA A 79 -26.19 2.54 -4.79
C ALA A 79 -27.02 1.91 -5.94
N LEU A 80 -27.29 0.59 -5.89
CA LEU A 80 -27.88 -0.16 -7.00
C LEU A 80 -29.39 -0.43 -6.89
N VAL A 81 -30.04 -0.07 -5.77
CA VAL A 81 -31.42 -0.54 -5.50
C VAL A 81 -32.51 0.50 -5.81
N PHE A 82 -32.21 1.78 -6.06
CA PHE A 82 -33.26 2.76 -6.35
C PHE A 82 -32.88 3.78 -7.44
N LYS A 83 -33.27 3.53 -8.69
CA LYS A 83 -33.64 4.60 -9.63
C LYS A 83 -34.83 4.15 -10.47
N PRO A 84 -35.85 5.01 -10.61
CA PRO A 84 -35.99 5.62 -11.93
C PRO A 84 -36.41 7.09 -11.81
N SER A 85 -35.48 8.01 -12.03
CA SER A 85 -35.78 9.32 -12.63
C SER A 85 -34.47 10.03 -13.00
N LEU A 86 -34.42 10.44 -14.26
CA LEU A 86 -33.38 11.21 -14.93
C LEU A 86 -33.27 12.63 -14.35
N LEU A 87 -32.12 13.27 -14.59
CA LEU A 87 -31.79 14.70 -14.44
C LEU A 87 -31.01 15.16 -13.19
N PHE A 88 -30.00 14.40 -12.78
CA PHE A 88 -28.80 15.02 -12.21
C PHE A 88 -27.59 14.36 -12.85
N ARG A 89 -26.95 15.05 -13.80
CA ARG A 89 -25.53 14.80 -14.09
C ARG A 89 -24.79 15.40 -12.90
N PRO A 90 -24.27 14.63 -11.93
CA PRO A 90 -23.25 15.20 -11.09
C PRO A 90 -22.12 15.56 -12.05
N GLU A 91 -21.75 16.85 -12.10
CA GLU A 91 -20.41 17.22 -12.57
C GLU A 91 -19.46 16.24 -11.88
N LEU A 92 -18.81 15.41 -12.70
CA LEU A 92 -17.70 14.59 -12.27
C LEU A 92 -16.66 15.60 -11.80
N LYS A 93 -16.75 16.03 -10.54
CA LYS A 93 -15.71 16.78 -9.85
C LYS A 93 -14.47 15.95 -10.07
N ALA A 94 -13.60 16.43 -10.96
CA ALA A 94 -12.34 15.81 -11.29
C ALA A 94 -11.72 15.40 -9.95
N THR A 95 -11.61 14.08 -9.75
CA THR A 95 -10.93 13.53 -8.58
C THR A 95 -9.53 14.11 -8.67
N GLN A 96 -9.23 15.11 -7.83
CA GLN A 96 -7.92 15.73 -7.82
C GLN A 96 -6.99 14.73 -7.15
N THR A 97 -6.30 13.93 -7.96
CA THR A 97 -5.19 13.12 -7.50
C THR A 97 -4.13 14.08 -6.95
N LEU A 98 -3.89 14.03 -5.64
CA LEU A 98 -3.07 15.02 -4.94
C LEU A 98 -1.58 14.87 -5.29
N PHE A 99 -1.12 13.63 -5.41
CA PHE A 99 0.21 13.28 -5.91
C PHE A 99 0.24 11.80 -6.35
N GLU A 100 1.20 11.48 -7.21
CA GLU A 100 1.46 10.13 -7.73
C GLU A 100 2.85 9.67 -7.29
N ILE A 101 2.99 8.36 -7.04
CA ILE A 101 4.27 7.69 -6.86
C ILE A 101 4.45 6.66 -7.99
N ALA A 102 5.57 6.71 -8.70
CA ALA A 102 5.92 5.72 -9.70
C ALA A 102 6.64 4.54 -9.02
N MET A 103 5.98 3.39 -8.93
CA MET A 103 6.50 2.18 -8.30
C MET A 103 6.98 1.18 -9.36
N PRO A 104 8.21 0.65 -9.27
CA PRO A 104 8.70 -0.34 -10.24
C PRO A 104 7.99 -1.67 -10.03
N ARG A 105 7.38 -2.21 -11.10
CA ARG A 105 6.60 -3.45 -11.02
C ARG A 105 6.63 -4.19 -12.35
N CYS A 106 6.88 -5.49 -12.33
CA CYS A 106 6.90 -6.30 -13.56
C CYS A 106 5.48 -6.54 -14.09
N ALA A 107 5.40 -6.89 -15.38
CA ALA A 107 4.12 -7.13 -16.06
C ALA A 107 3.29 -8.24 -15.40
N ASP A 108 3.93 -9.31 -14.93
CA ASP A 108 3.27 -10.45 -14.28
C ASP A 108 2.57 -10.01 -12.99
N CYS A 109 3.30 -9.36 -12.07
CA CYS A 109 2.73 -8.87 -10.83
C CYS A 109 1.67 -7.78 -11.04
N ARG A 110 1.81 -6.95 -12.08
CA ARG A 110 0.79 -5.93 -12.42
C ARG A 110 -0.53 -6.58 -12.88
N SER A 111 -0.47 -7.73 -13.53
CA SER A 111 -1.66 -8.43 -14.03
C SER A 111 -2.44 -9.18 -12.95
N ASP A 112 -1.78 -9.53 -11.84
CA ASP A 112 -2.36 -10.35 -10.76
C ASP A 112 -3.21 -9.52 -9.78
N GLU A 113 -2.67 -8.41 -9.27
CA GLU A 113 -3.35 -7.56 -8.29
C GLU A 113 -2.95 -6.09 -8.47
N ALA A 114 -3.83 -5.13 -8.18
CA ALA A 114 -3.49 -3.71 -8.21
C ALA A 114 -2.60 -3.32 -7.01
N LEU A 115 -1.62 -2.42 -7.22
CA LEU A 115 -0.78 -1.95 -6.12
C LEU A 115 -1.53 -0.89 -5.30
N VAL A 116 -1.93 -1.23 -4.08
CA VAL A 116 -2.69 -0.34 -3.19
C VAL A 116 -1.83 0.12 -2.01
N PRO A 117 -1.74 1.42 -1.71
CA PRO A 117 -1.05 1.89 -0.52
C PRO A 117 -1.87 1.58 0.75
N GLU A 118 -1.23 1.09 1.81
CA GLU A 118 -1.88 0.89 3.10
C GLU A 118 -2.15 2.22 3.82
N HIS A 119 -1.30 3.21 3.60
CA HIS A 119 -1.40 4.52 4.23
C HIS A 119 -0.94 5.62 3.27
N VAL A 120 -1.66 6.75 3.28
CA VAL A 120 -1.34 7.94 2.50
C VAL A 120 -1.06 9.09 3.44
N ASN A 121 0.13 9.68 3.34
CA ASN A 121 0.52 10.87 4.06
C ASN A 121 0.67 12.05 3.09
N GLU A 122 -0.42 12.80 2.92
CA GLU A 122 -0.49 13.93 1.99
C GLU A 122 0.46 15.06 2.37
N ALA A 123 0.58 15.38 3.66
CA ALA A 123 1.44 16.45 4.16
C ALA A 123 2.91 16.26 3.76
N HIS A 124 3.37 15.00 3.74
CA HIS A 124 4.73 14.63 3.35
C HIS A 124 4.84 14.05 1.95
N ARG A 125 3.75 14.05 1.16
CA ARG A 125 3.68 13.44 -0.19
C ARG A 125 4.31 12.04 -0.22
N ALA A 126 3.89 11.21 0.71
CA ALA A 126 4.40 9.85 0.88
C ALA A 126 3.27 8.83 1.01
N MET A 127 3.51 7.60 0.56
CA MET A 127 2.61 6.47 0.72
C MET A 127 3.37 5.30 1.33
N THR A 128 2.67 4.47 2.10
CA THR A 128 3.21 3.22 2.65
C THR A 128 2.67 2.04 1.86
N PHE A 129 3.56 1.19 1.37
CA PHE A 129 3.25 -0.01 0.61
C PHE A 129 3.76 -1.26 1.32
N VAL A 130 3.09 -2.39 1.10
CA VAL A 130 3.66 -3.71 1.38
C VAL A 130 4.45 -4.15 0.16
N VAL A 131 5.75 -4.38 0.33
CA VAL A 131 6.71 -4.70 -0.74
C VAL A 131 7.58 -5.88 -0.36
N ALA A 132 8.27 -6.48 -1.32
CA ALA A 132 9.30 -7.47 -1.04
C ALA A 132 10.37 -6.87 -0.12
N ARG A 133 10.84 -7.64 0.86
CA ARG A 133 11.88 -7.22 1.81
C ARG A 133 13.16 -6.78 1.09
N SER A 134 13.57 -7.53 0.07
CA SER A 134 14.74 -7.20 -0.75
C SER A 134 14.59 -5.85 -1.47
N PHE A 135 13.38 -5.47 -1.86
CA PHE A 135 13.11 -4.16 -2.44
C PHE A 135 13.33 -3.03 -1.43
N LYS A 136 12.78 -3.18 -0.21
CA LYS A 136 12.97 -2.24 0.89
C LYS A 136 14.44 -2.03 1.22
N GLU A 137 15.19 -3.12 1.40
CA GLU A 137 16.63 -3.07 1.70
C GLU A 137 17.40 -2.28 0.65
N ARG A 138 17.07 -2.45 -0.65
CA ARG A 138 17.70 -1.67 -1.72
C ARG A 138 17.30 -0.21 -1.73
N VAL A 139 16.04 0.11 -1.44
CA VAL A 139 15.59 1.51 -1.31
C VAL A 139 16.33 2.19 -0.15
N GLU A 140 16.43 1.52 0.99
CA GLU A 140 17.14 2.05 2.16
C GLU A 140 18.63 2.27 1.87
N ALA A 141 19.27 1.37 1.13
CA ALA A 141 20.66 1.53 0.69
C ALA A 141 20.87 2.72 -0.28
N LEU A 142 19.82 3.19 -0.97
CA LEU A 142 19.88 4.34 -1.86
C LEU A 142 19.61 5.68 -1.16
N ARG A 143 19.10 5.65 0.09
CA ARG A 143 18.83 6.88 0.85
C ARG A 143 20.15 7.49 1.33
N PRO A 144 20.37 8.80 1.14
CA PRO A 144 21.53 9.45 1.73
C PRO A 144 21.42 9.38 3.27
N THR A 145 22.51 8.95 3.91
CA THR A 145 22.70 8.99 5.37
C THR A 145 22.92 10.40 5.87
#